data_AF-A0A133U9P0-F1
#
_entry.id   AF-A0A133U9P0-F1
#
_cell.length_a   1.000
_cell.length_b   1.000
_cell.length_c   1.000
_cell.angle_alpha   90.00
_cell.angle_beta   90.00
_cell.angle_gamma   90.00
#
_symmetry.space_group_name_H-M   'P 1'
#
loop_
_entity.id
_entity.type
_entity.pdbx_description
1 polymer ?
#
loop_
_entity_poly.entity_id
_entity_poly.type
_entity_poly.pdbx_seq_one_letter_code
_entity_poly.pdbx_strand_id
1 'polypeptide(L)' 'MKENKKRITIFVRKDEHKRWKEYAGEVGQSVSRLVRKSVNRAIGEKSLEARVDRIETKLDLLLHHLGVQVEEVDS' A
#
# COMPACT_ATOMS: atom_id res chain seq x y z
N MET A 1 16.19 1.14 25.73
CA MET A 1 16.57 0.16 24.68
C MET A 1 16.90 0.94 23.42
N LYS A 2 18.10 0.80 22.84
CA LYS A 2 18.42 1.45 21.54
C LYS A 2 17.72 0.65 20.43
N GLU A 3 16.77 1.27 19.74
CA GLU A 3 16.15 0.67 18.54
C GLU A 3 17.23 0.34 17.52
N ASN A 4 17.35 -0.94 17.18
CA ASN A 4 18.28 -1.41 16.17
C ASN A 4 17.71 -1.06 14.79
N LYS A 5 18.12 0.08 14.23
CA LYS A 5 17.64 0.54 12.91
C LYS A 5 18.15 -0.41 11.82
N LYS A 6 17.30 -1.33 11.36
CA LYS A 6 17.57 -2.15 10.17
C LYS A 6 17.79 -1.24 8.96
N ARG A 7 18.92 -1.41 8.27
CA ARG A 7 19.24 -0.73 7.01
C ARG A 7 18.99 -1.69 5.86
N ILE A 8 18.37 -1.18 4.80
CA ILE A 8 18.13 -1.90 3.54
C ILE A 8 18.86 -1.12 2.45
N THR A 9 19.64 -1.84 1.65
CA THR A 9 20.30 -1.30 0.46
C THR A 9 19.49 -1.73 -0.76
N ILE A 10 19.22 -0.80 -1.67
CA ILE A 10 18.55 -1.06 -2.94
C ILE A 10 19.39 -0.53 -4.09
N PHE A 11 19.31 -1.21 -5.23
CA PHE A 11 19.92 -0.77 -6.47
C PHE A 11 18.83 -0.20 -7.37
N VAL A 12 19.04 1.01 -7.87
CA VAL A 12 18.11 1.75 -8.73
C VAL A 12 18.89 2.35 -9.88
N ARG A 13 18.23 2.61 -11.00
CA ARG A 13 18.89 3.25 -12.14
C ARG A 13 19.28 4.69 -11.77
N LYS A 14 20.34 5.19 -12.41
CA LYS A 14 20.93 6.49 -12.06
C LYS A 14 19.95 7.65 -12.33
N ASP A 15 19.20 7.56 -13.41
CA ASP A 15 18.15 8.50 -13.81
C ASP A 15 16.97 8.48 -12.82
N GLU A 16 16.51 7.30 -12.40
CA GLU A 16 15.47 7.17 -11.38
C GLU A 16 15.89 7.79 -10.04
N HIS A 17 17.12 7.50 -9.59
CA HIS A 17 17.66 8.09 -8.38
C HIS A 17 17.78 9.62 -8.47
N LYS A 18 18.13 10.15 -9.65
CA LYS A 18 18.17 11.60 -9.91
C LYS A 18 16.77 12.21 -9.73
N ARG A 19 15.75 11.63 -10.36
CA ARG A 19 14.34 12.06 -10.23
C ARG A 19 13.89 12.03 -8.77
N TRP A 20 14.25 11.00 -8.01
CA TRP A 20 13.89 10.91 -6.59
C TRP A 20 14.56 12.00 -5.76
N LYS A 21 15.81 12.34 -6.03
CA LYS A 21 16.51 13.44 -5.35
C LYS A 21 15.89 14.80 -5.66
N GLU A 22 15.55 15.05 -6.92
CA GLU A 22 14.91 16.30 -7.36
C GLU A 22 13.57 16.48 -6.63
N TYR A 23 12.71 15.47 -6.68
CA TYR A 23 11.43 15.48 -5.95
C TYR A 23 11.60 15.61 -4.44
N ALA A 24 12.62 14.95 -3.85
CA ALA A 24 12.95 15.10 -2.44
C ALA A 24 13.30 16.55 -2.07
N GLY A 25 14.05 17.24 -2.94
CA GLY A 25 14.36 18.66 -2.81
C GLY A 25 13.11 19.53 -2.85
N GLU A 26 12.22 19.31 -3.82
CA GLU A 26 10.97 20.06 -3.99
C GLU A 26 10.06 19.99 -2.74
N VAL A 27 9.96 18.82 -2.12
CA VAL A 27 9.10 18.61 -0.95
C VAL A 27 9.81 18.79 0.40
N GLY A 28 11.08 19.22 0.39
CA GLY A 28 11.87 19.47 1.60
C GLY A 28 12.11 18.22 2.47
N GLN A 29 12.26 17.04 1.84
CA GLN A 29 12.48 15.77 2.53
C GLN A 29 13.75 15.07 2.06
N SER A 30 14.22 14.08 2.83
CA SER A 30 15.26 13.16 2.35
C SER A 30 14.66 12.06 1.48
N VAL A 31 15.43 11.58 0.51
CA VAL A 31 15.06 10.42 -0.33
C VAL A 31 14.64 9.22 0.54
N SER A 32 15.38 8.94 1.63
CA SER A 32 15.05 7.86 2.55
C SER A 32 13.69 8.01 3.23
N ARG A 33 13.28 9.24 3.55
CA ARG A 33 11.97 9.53 4.16
C ARG A 33 10.86 9.32 3.14
N LEU A 34 11.07 9.78 1.91
CA LEU A 34 10.13 9.58 0.80
C LEU A 34 9.92 8.10 0.48
N VAL A 35 11.01 7.36 0.25
CA VAL A 35 10.95 5.92 -0.06
C VAL A 35 10.23 5.17 1.06
N ARG A 36 10.54 5.46 2.33
CA ARG A 36 9.86 4.83 3.47
C ARG A 36 8.37 5.14 3.48
N LYS A 37 7.98 6.39 3.23
CA LYS A 37 6.55 6.79 3.18
C LYS A 37 5.81 6.05 2.07
N SER A 38 6.39 5.99 0.88
CA SER A 38 5.80 5.30 -0.28
C SER A 38 5.68 3.80 -0.05
N VAL A 39 6.72 3.16 0.48
CA VAL A 39 6.69 1.72 0.81
C VAL A 39 5.65 1.42 1.89
N ASN A 40 5.59 2.21 2.96
CA ASN A 40 4.58 2.02 4.01
C ASN A 40 3.16 2.21 3.48
N ARG A 41 2.95 3.18 2.59
CA ARG A 41 1.65 3.37 1.93
C ARG A 41 1.28 2.14 1.10
N ALA A 42 2.16 1.66 0.23
CA ALA A 42 1.90 0.50 -0.61
C ALA A 42 1.64 -0.78 0.21
N ILE A 43 2.35 -0.97 1.33
CA ILE A 43 2.08 -2.09 2.26
C ILE A 43 0.70 -1.91 2.92
N GLY A 44 0.36 -0.69 3.34
CA GLY A 44 -0.93 -0.37 3.93
C GLY A 44 -2.10 -0.60 2.98
N GLU A 45 -1.98 -0.14 1.72
CA GLU A 45 -2.95 -0.36 0.66
C GLU A 45 -3.16 -1.85 0.38
N LYS A 46 -2.08 -2.62 0.17
CA LYS A 46 -2.18 -4.08 0.00
C LYS A 46 -2.81 -4.80 1.18
N SER A 47 -2.52 -4.34 2.40
CA SER A 47 -3.12 -4.89 3.61
C SER A 47 -4.61 -4.57 3.70
N LEU A 48 -5.02 -3.39 3.24
CA LEU A 48 -6.42 -3.00 3.19
C LEU A 48 -7.19 -3.78 2.13
N GLU A 49 -6.65 -3.90 0.91
CA GLU A 49 -7.20 -4.73 -0.19
C GLU A 49 -7.48 -6.15 0.31
N ALA A 50 -6.46 -6.83 0.86
CA ALA A 50 -6.62 -8.19 1.38
C ALA A 50 -7.63 -8.31 2.54
N ARG A 51 -7.92 -7.22 3.27
CA ARG A 51 -8.98 -7.20 4.30
C ARG A 51 -10.36 -7.01 3.69
N VAL A 52 -10.47 -6.19 2.65
CA VAL A 52 -11.72 -5.98 1.90
C VAL A 52 -12.14 -7.30 1.24
N ASP A 53 -11.23 -7.96 0.51
CA ASP A 53 -11.51 -9.25 -0.15
C ASP A 53 -12.05 -10.30 0.84
N ARG A 54 -11.50 -10.34 2.07
CA ARG A 54 -11.96 -11.26 3.12
C ARG A 54 -13.33 -10.90 3.67
N ILE A 55 -13.67 -9.62 3.73
CA ILE A 55 -14.99 -9.15 4.16
C ILE A 55 -16.01 -9.49 3.09
N GLU A 56 -15.71 -9.21 1.82
CA GLU A 56 -16.54 -9.55 0.66
C GLU A 56 -16.83 -11.06 0.62
N THR A 57 -15.79 -11.89 0.71
CA THR A 57 -15.96 -13.36 0.77
C THR A 57 -16.88 -13.80 1.91
N LYS A 58 -16.77 -13.20 3.10
CA LYS A 58 -17.64 -13.53 4.24
C LYS A 58 -19.07 -13.05 4.01
N LEU A 59 -19.24 -11.90 3.40
CA LEU A 59 -20.54 -11.34 3.06
C LEU A 59 -21.26 -12.23 2.05
N ASP A 60 -20.57 -12.66 0.99
CA ASP A 60 -21.10 -13.60 0.00
C ASP A 60 -21.59 -14.90 0.62
N LEU A 61 -20.79 -15.49 1.52
CA LEU A 61 -21.16 -16.71 2.25
C LEU A 61 -22.40 -16.50 3.13
N LEU A 62 -22.50 -15.35 3.81
CA LEU A 62 -23.67 -15.02 4.63
C LEU A 62 -24.92 -14.80 3.79
N LEU A 63 -24.81 -14.07 2.68
CA LEU A 63 -25.91 -13.82 1.75
C LEU A 63 -26.41 -15.14 1.15
N HIS A 64 -25.50 -16.01 0.72
CA HIS A 64 -25.83 -17.35 0.26
C HIS A 64 -26.55 -18.17 1.35
N HIS A 65 -26.05 -18.15 2.60
CA HIS A 65 -26.70 -18.85 3.70
C HIS A 65 -28.11 -18.34 4.01
N LEU A 66 -28.33 -17.03 3.87
CA LEU A 66 -29.63 -16.39 4.08
C LEU A 66 -30.56 -16.50 2.86
N GLY A 67 -30.10 -17.09 1.75
CA GLY A 67 -30.87 -17.19 0.51
C GLY A 67 -31.12 -15.84 -0.15
N VAL A 68 -30.31 -14.82 0.15
CA VAL A 68 -30.42 -13.48 -0.41
C VAL A 68 -29.64 -13.45 -1.73
N GLN A 69 -30.34 -13.15 -2.82
CA GLN A 69 -29.71 -12.87 -4.12
C GLN A 69 -29.43 -11.37 -4.20
N VAL A 70 -28.18 -11.02 -4.51
CA VAL A 70 -27.80 -9.65 -4.83
C VAL A 70 -27.82 -9.51 -6.34
N GLU A 71 -28.68 -8.64 -6.84
CA GLU A 71 -28.66 -8.22 -8.25
C GLU A 71 -27.89 -6.90 -8.33
N GLU A 72 -26.85 -6.86 -9.15
CA GLU A 72 -26.22 -5.60 -9.53
C GLU A 72 -27.18 -4.83 -10.42
N VAL A 73 -27.52 -3.60 -10.01
CA VAL A 73 -28.34 -2.70 -10.82
C VAL A 73 -27.41 -1.63 -11.37
N ASP A 74 -27.23 -1.64 -12.69
CA ASP A 74 -26.47 -0.58 -13.38
C ASP A 74 -27.14 0.78 -13.11
N SER A 75 -26.33 1.75 -12.67
CA SER A 75 -26.75 3.14 -12.43
C SER A 75 -26.56 4.01 -13.68
#